data_AF-A0A5S9Y966-F1
#
_entry.id   AF-A0A5S9Y966-F1
#
_cell.length_a   1.000
_cell.length_b   1.000
_cell.length_c   1.000
_cell.angle_alpha   90.00
_cell.angle_beta   90.00
_cell.angle_gamma   90.00
#
_symmetry.space_group_name_H-M   'P 1'
#
loop_
_entity.id
_entity.type
_entity.pdbx_description
1 polymer ?
#
loop_
_entity_poly.entity_id
_entity_poly.type
_entity_poly.pdbx_seq_one_letter_code
_entity_poly.pdbx_strand_id
1 'polypeptide(L)'
;MKAREILTSPNLDGLTMIVDNLYTRKQSEDYKTARTLYDFFVSNFPNCLTLKLLKIYLSSSDQVLRLRSIGHLSETLPGLRNRNFKLSLVALHEIKPLLISCLTRQNPRKCDTNCLRVIVSFVAENVMSFYNGRWEELSEYILLLVNQDPIRAFSYFIELPLLYEDFINRFLEKLREEVYKVLLHPEKNKEEAWVLALTSAVKMGIEVSDSVMRREILHNVMKSAFEVMWLGMEREFAIRGLQYLDKYLAKEAKLCKWSSKQCGFVAAFAYAIAGVGTSTKEEAKKIFVMVTNMDKYVLNPAFKLEHFRVDNQDLGVDSDRELYYMFRQCTPMEVLSFFAIPGSDYRSREIAIKRLHDSLCDHTSSQWEIDVSEIRGLQPLLITCLKEEGLPENIYKILGQVVFHVAQETFNYEKDPWFDLWDYIG
;
A
#
# COMPACT_ATOMS: atom_id res chain seq x y z
N MET A 1 -44.48 9.42 -17.69
CA MET A 1 -44.51 10.90 -17.58
C MET A 1 -43.81 11.36 -16.30
N LYS A 2 -44.35 11.05 -15.11
CA LYS A 2 -43.76 11.40 -13.79
C LYS A 2 -42.26 11.14 -13.60
N ALA A 3 -41.75 10.00 -14.05
CA ALA A 3 -40.33 9.67 -13.94
C ALA A 3 -39.41 10.68 -14.68
N ARG A 4 -39.79 11.10 -15.89
CA ARG A 4 -39.02 12.09 -16.66
C ARG A 4 -39.09 13.46 -15.99
N GLU A 5 -40.28 13.86 -15.53
CA GLU A 5 -40.49 15.14 -14.82
C GLU A 5 -39.59 15.28 -13.58
N ILE A 6 -39.41 14.20 -12.81
CA ILE A 6 -38.51 14.20 -11.64
C ILE A 6 -37.06 14.50 -12.04
N LEU A 7 -36.58 13.96 -13.17
CA LEU A 7 -35.20 14.17 -13.61
C LEU A 7 -35.00 15.46 -14.41
N THR A 8 -36.02 15.97 -15.09
CA THR A 8 -35.92 17.22 -15.87
C THR A 8 -36.23 18.46 -15.04
N SER A 9 -36.92 18.32 -13.91
CA SER A 9 -37.20 19.43 -13.00
C SER A 9 -35.89 20.03 -12.43
N PRO A 10 -35.76 21.36 -12.28
CA PRO A 10 -34.64 21.95 -11.54
C PRO A 10 -34.71 21.63 -10.04
N ASN A 11 -35.89 21.32 -9.51
CA ASN A 11 -36.06 20.91 -8.12
C ASN A 11 -35.46 19.50 -7.88
N LEU A 12 -34.78 19.32 -6.75
CA LEU A 12 -34.17 18.06 -6.32
C LEU A 12 -35.07 17.22 -5.40
N ASP A 13 -36.14 17.78 -4.83
CA ASP A 13 -36.99 17.14 -3.82
C ASP A 13 -37.51 15.75 -4.23
N GLY A 14 -37.98 15.64 -5.47
CA GLY A 14 -38.50 14.36 -5.98
C GLY A 14 -37.43 13.27 -6.03
N LEU A 15 -36.18 13.62 -6.35
CA LEU A 15 -35.08 12.65 -6.33
C LEU A 15 -34.56 12.41 -4.92
N THR A 16 -34.54 13.43 -4.05
CA THR A 16 -34.22 13.31 -2.63
C THR A 16 -35.14 12.29 -1.95
N MET A 17 -36.46 12.40 -2.15
CA MET A 17 -37.43 11.43 -1.61
C MET A 17 -37.14 10.01 -2.09
N ILE A 18 -36.79 9.83 -3.37
CA ILE A 18 -36.42 8.52 -3.90
C ILE A 18 -35.17 8.00 -3.21
N VAL A 19 -34.12 8.83 -3.07
CA VAL A 19 -32.88 8.45 -2.40
C VAL A 19 -33.13 8.03 -0.94
N ASP A 20 -33.94 8.77 -0.19
CA ASP A 20 -34.25 8.40 1.20
C ASP A 20 -35.07 7.12 1.29
N ASN A 21 -36.05 6.94 0.40
CA ASN A 21 -36.89 5.75 0.39
C ASN A 21 -36.11 4.46 0.05
N LEU A 22 -34.99 4.57 -0.68
CA LEU A 22 -34.08 3.44 -0.93
C LEU A 22 -33.40 2.90 0.34
N TYR A 23 -33.41 3.66 1.45
CA TYR A 23 -32.90 3.23 2.76
C TYR A 23 -34.00 2.83 3.75
N THR A 24 -35.26 2.78 3.32
CA THR A 24 -36.34 2.20 4.13
C THR A 24 -36.31 0.66 4.08
N ARG A 25 -37.16 0.00 4.87
CA ARG A 25 -37.22 -1.47 4.92
C ARG A 25 -37.55 -2.03 3.54
N LYS A 26 -36.80 -3.04 3.06
CA LYS A 26 -36.96 -3.59 1.70
C LYS A 26 -38.38 -4.09 1.37
N GLN A 27 -39.17 -4.45 2.39
CA GLN A 27 -40.55 -4.89 2.20
C GLN A 27 -41.56 -3.73 2.04
N SER A 28 -41.17 -2.49 2.38
CA SER A 28 -42.05 -1.32 2.30
C SER A 28 -42.41 -1.00 0.85
N GLU A 29 -43.60 -0.45 0.64
CA GLU A 29 -44.03 -0.01 -0.67
C GLU A 29 -43.18 1.17 -1.17
N ASP A 30 -42.75 2.04 -0.23
CA ASP A 30 -41.85 3.15 -0.50
C ASP A 30 -40.51 2.67 -1.08
N TYR A 31 -39.90 1.64 -0.49
CA TYR A 31 -38.66 1.06 -1.00
C TYR A 31 -38.86 0.46 -2.39
N LYS A 32 -39.90 -0.35 -2.60
CA LYS A 32 -40.15 -1.01 -3.88
C LYS A 32 -40.40 0.00 -5.00
N THR A 33 -41.18 1.04 -4.70
CA THR A 33 -41.47 2.13 -5.63
C THR A 33 -40.21 2.92 -5.96
N ALA A 34 -39.46 3.34 -4.94
CA ALA A 34 -38.21 4.07 -5.11
C ALA A 34 -37.16 3.26 -5.89
N ARG A 35 -37.05 1.96 -5.59
CA ARG A 35 -36.14 1.04 -6.28
C ARG A 35 -36.50 0.90 -7.75
N THR A 36 -37.77 0.69 -8.05
CA THR A 36 -38.26 0.57 -9.44
C THR A 36 -37.98 1.85 -10.22
N LEU A 37 -38.25 3.02 -9.64
CA LEU A 37 -37.96 4.31 -10.27
C LEU A 37 -36.46 4.55 -10.45
N TYR A 38 -35.65 4.22 -9.43
CA TYR A 38 -34.21 4.36 -9.50
C TYR A 38 -33.62 3.47 -10.60
N ASP A 39 -33.99 2.19 -10.65
CA ASP A 39 -33.54 1.25 -11.69
C ASP A 39 -33.97 1.71 -13.09
N PHE A 40 -35.16 2.30 -13.21
CA PHE A 40 -35.62 2.94 -14.45
C PHE A 40 -34.73 4.14 -14.83
N PHE A 41 -34.34 4.99 -13.88
CA PHE A 41 -33.41 6.11 -14.12
C PHE A 41 -32.03 5.65 -14.54
N VAL A 42 -31.48 4.62 -13.88
CA VAL A 42 -30.18 4.04 -14.24
C VAL A 42 -30.18 3.53 -15.68
N SER A 43 -31.27 2.88 -16.09
CA SER A 43 -31.36 2.24 -17.39
C SER A 43 -31.63 3.23 -18.54
N ASN A 44 -32.35 4.33 -18.27
CA ASN A 44 -32.86 5.22 -19.32
C ASN A 44 -32.27 6.63 -19.29
N PHE A 45 -31.84 7.11 -18.12
CA PHE A 45 -31.37 8.49 -17.91
C PHE A 45 -30.09 8.60 -17.04
N PRO A 46 -29.06 7.77 -17.27
CA PRO A 46 -27.84 7.74 -16.44
C PRO A 46 -27.09 9.09 -16.40
N ASN A 47 -27.09 9.86 -17.50
CA ASN A 47 -26.50 11.21 -17.54
C ASN A 47 -27.17 12.15 -16.52
N CYS A 48 -28.50 12.28 -16.59
CA CYS A 48 -29.27 13.17 -15.73
C CYS A 48 -29.24 12.70 -14.26
N LEU A 49 -29.30 11.40 -14.03
CA LEU A 49 -29.20 10.82 -12.70
C LEU A 49 -27.86 11.16 -12.04
N THR A 50 -26.75 10.98 -12.76
CA THR A 50 -25.40 11.33 -12.28
C THR A 50 -25.32 12.80 -11.89
N LEU A 51 -25.76 13.69 -12.80
CA LEU A 51 -25.75 15.14 -12.56
C LEU A 51 -26.57 15.52 -11.33
N LYS A 52 -27.79 14.98 -11.20
CA LYS A 52 -28.67 15.34 -10.07
C LYS A 52 -28.19 14.80 -8.73
N LEU A 53 -27.68 13.57 -8.67
CA LEU A 53 -27.13 13.03 -7.42
C LEU A 53 -25.91 13.84 -6.94
N LEU A 54 -25.05 14.30 -7.86
CA LEU A 54 -23.96 15.21 -7.53
C LEU A 54 -24.46 16.58 -7.05
N LYS A 55 -25.53 17.12 -7.66
CA LYS A 55 -26.17 18.36 -7.19
C LYS A 55 -26.73 18.21 -5.77
N ILE A 56 -27.39 17.10 -5.46
CA ILE A 56 -27.88 16.79 -4.10
C ILE A 56 -26.72 16.76 -3.10
N TYR A 57 -25.62 16.09 -3.44
CA TYR A 57 -24.43 16.08 -2.57
C TYR A 57 -23.91 17.49 -2.29
N LEU A 58 -23.84 18.34 -3.32
CA LEU A 58 -23.28 19.68 -3.17
C LEU A 58 -24.22 20.61 -2.38
N SER A 59 -25.52 20.57 -2.64
CA SER A 59 -26.49 21.53 -2.10
C SER A 59 -27.07 21.14 -0.73
N SER A 60 -27.08 19.84 -0.39
CA SER A 60 -27.73 19.38 0.85
C SER A 60 -26.92 19.73 2.11
N SER A 61 -27.61 20.29 3.11
CA SER A 61 -27.08 20.45 4.47
C SER A 61 -27.07 19.12 5.24
N ASP A 62 -27.99 18.21 4.94
CA ASP A 62 -28.11 16.89 5.56
C ASP A 62 -26.98 15.96 5.13
N GLN A 63 -26.13 15.61 6.11
CA GLN A 63 -24.97 14.75 5.89
C GLN A 63 -25.33 13.31 5.50
N VAL A 64 -26.48 12.81 5.96
CA VAL A 64 -26.96 11.46 5.65
C VAL A 64 -27.41 11.43 4.20
N LEU A 65 -28.29 12.34 3.80
CA LEU A 65 -28.74 12.47 2.41
C LEU A 65 -27.56 12.66 1.43
N ARG A 66 -26.58 13.49 1.80
CA ARG A 66 -25.34 13.64 1.02
C ARG A 66 -24.66 12.28 0.80
N LEU A 67 -24.39 11.52 1.85
CA LEU A 67 -23.74 10.22 1.74
C LEU A 67 -24.56 9.23 0.91
N ARG A 68 -25.88 9.19 1.12
CA ARG A 68 -26.80 8.32 0.37
C ARG A 68 -26.76 8.61 -1.13
N SER A 69 -26.73 9.89 -1.50
CA SER A 69 -26.71 10.31 -2.91
C SER A 69 -25.45 9.85 -3.65
N ILE A 70 -24.26 10.09 -3.10
CA ILE A 70 -22.99 9.64 -3.71
C ILE A 70 -22.75 8.14 -3.51
N GLY A 71 -23.27 7.56 -2.43
CA GLY A 71 -23.21 6.13 -2.16
C GLY A 71 -23.90 5.34 -3.26
N HIS A 72 -25.17 5.63 -3.53
CA HIS A 72 -25.90 5.00 -4.63
C HIS A 72 -25.27 5.25 -5.99
N LEU A 73 -24.78 6.46 -6.23
CA LEU A 73 -24.06 6.74 -7.47
C LEU A 73 -22.81 5.85 -7.60
N SER A 74 -21.98 5.78 -6.56
CA SER A 74 -20.76 4.97 -6.56
C SER A 74 -21.01 3.46 -6.73
N GLU A 75 -22.15 2.96 -6.24
CA GLU A 75 -22.58 1.56 -6.45
C GLU A 75 -23.11 1.31 -7.87
N THR A 76 -23.71 2.33 -8.48
CA THR A 76 -24.37 2.23 -9.79
C THR A 76 -23.39 2.29 -10.95
N LEU A 77 -22.41 3.21 -10.88
CA LEU A 77 -21.50 3.50 -11.99
C LEU A 77 -20.65 2.29 -12.45
N PRO A 78 -20.14 1.40 -11.59
CA PRO A 78 -19.46 0.19 -12.02
C PRO A 78 -20.33 -0.73 -12.88
N GLY A 79 -21.64 -0.83 -12.56
CA GLY A 79 -22.60 -1.61 -13.35
C GLY A 79 -22.82 -1.00 -14.75
N LEU A 80 -22.87 0.32 -14.84
CA LEU A 80 -22.93 1.03 -16.12
C LEU A 80 -21.66 0.83 -16.96
N ARG A 81 -20.48 0.93 -16.32
CA ARG A 81 -19.18 0.65 -16.95
C ARG A 81 -19.14 -0.74 -17.57
N ASN A 82 -19.58 -1.76 -16.84
CA ASN A 82 -19.61 -3.15 -17.33
C ASN A 82 -20.56 -3.36 -18.52
N ARG A 83 -21.57 -2.49 -18.67
CA ARG A 83 -22.49 -2.47 -19.83
C ARG A 83 -21.96 -1.61 -20.98
N ASN A 84 -20.70 -1.17 -20.91
CA ASN A 84 -20.07 -0.24 -21.85
C ASN A 84 -20.83 1.08 -22.03
N PHE A 85 -21.60 1.49 -21.01
CA PHE A 85 -22.27 2.79 -21.06
C PHE A 85 -21.25 3.92 -20.94
N LYS A 86 -21.41 4.95 -21.77
CA LYS A 86 -20.60 6.16 -21.75
C LYS A 86 -21.48 7.40 -21.55
N LEU A 87 -21.01 8.31 -20.71
CA LEU A 87 -21.66 9.62 -20.52
C LEU A 87 -21.61 10.40 -21.83
N SER A 88 -22.69 11.12 -22.15
CA SER A 88 -22.70 12.00 -23.33
C SER A 88 -21.76 13.19 -23.14
N LEU A 89 -21.20 13.72 -24.23
CA LEU A 89 -20.32 14.90 -24.20
C LEU A 89 -20.98 16.11 -23.51
N VAL A 90 -22.26 16.37 -23.79
CA VAL A 90 -23.04 17.45 -23.16
C VAL A 90 -23.11 17.26 -21.64
N ALA A 91 -23.43 16.04 -21.19
CA ALA A 91 -23.46 15.73 -19.76
C ALA A 91 -22.07 15.87 -19.12
N LEU A 92 -20.98 15.48 -19.81
CA LEU A 92 -19.62 15.63 -19.28
C LEU A 92 -19.24 17.10 -19.05
N HIS A 93 -19.64 18.01 -19.94
CA HIS A 93 -19.42 19.45 -19.75
C HIS A 93 -20.03 19.97 -18.46
N GLU A 94 -21.19 19.45 -18.04
CA GLU A 94 -21.83 19.84 -16.78
C GLU A 94 -21.29 19.06 -15.57
N ILE A 95 -21.00 17.76 -15.73
CA ILE A 95 -20.58 16.87 -14.64
C ILE A 95 -19.16 17.19 -14.18
N LYS A 96 -18.23 17.52 -15.09
CA LYS A 96 -16.82 17.83 -14.75
C LYS A 96 -16.70 18.93 -13.68
N PRO A 97 -17.16 20.18 -13.92
CA PRO A 97 -17.00 21.27 -12.95
C PRO A 97 -17.78 21.01 -11.66
N LEU A 98 -18.95 20.35 -11.76
CA LEU A 98 -19.74 19.97 -10.61
C LEU A 98 -18.98 18.95 -9.73
N LEU A 99 -18.37 17.94 -10.32
CA LEU A 99 -17.60 16.94 -9.57
C LEU A 99 -16.39 17.58 -8.90
N ILE A 100 -15.68 18.49 -9.58
CA ILE A 100 -14.60 19.26 -8.95
C ILE A 100 -15.12 20.03 -7.72
N SER A 101 -16.28 20.68 -7.82
CA SER A 101 -16.89 21.37 -6.68
C SER A 101 -17.26 20.43 -5.53
N CYS A 102 -17.70 19.20 -5.83
CA CYS A 102 -17.92 18.17 -4.82
C CYS A 102 -16.62 17.75 -4.12
N LEU A 103 -15.52 17.67 -4.88
CA LEU A 103 -14.20 17.27 -4.37
C LEU A 103 -13.56 18.34 -3.49
N THR A 104 -13.72 19.62 -3.84
CA THR A 104 -13.16 20.78 -3.11
C THR A 104 -13.99 21.20 -1.90
N ARG A 105 -15.01 20.42 -1.52
CA ARG A 105 -15.81 20.70 -0.33
C ARG A 105 -14.93 20.58 0.93
N GLN A 106 -15.03 21.56 1.81
CA GLN A 106 -14.29 21.57 3.08
C GLN A 106 -14.71 20.41 3.99
N ASN A 107 -13.74 19.90 4.77
CA ASN A 107 -13.91 18.82 5.74
C ASN A 107 -14.56 17.54 5.16
N PRO A 108 -13.97 16.94 4.11
CA PRO A 108 -14.51 15.75 3.50
C PRO A 108 -14.40 14.54 4.45
N ARG A 109 -15.48 13.78 4.59
CA ARG A 109 -15.46 12.53 5.37
C ARG A 109 -14.72 11.43 4.60
N LYS A 110 -14.14 10.47 5.32
CA LYS A 110 -13.53 9.27 4.73
C LYS A 110 -14.53 8.48 3.86
N CYS A 111 -15.78 8.33 4.32
CA CYS A 111 -16.83 7.66 3.56
C CYS A 111 -17.21 8.40 2.27
N ASP A 112 -17.26 9.74 2.30
CA ASP A 112 -17.50 10.55 1.11
C ASP A 112 -16.36 10.35 0.09
N THR A 113 -15.12 10.38 0.56
CA THR A 113 -13.92 10.13 -0.28
C THR A 113 -13.97 8.76 -0.94
N ASN A 114 -14.37 7.72 -0.21
CA ASN A 114 -14.50 6.37 -0.75
C ASN A 114 -15.53 6.26 -1.89
N CYS A 115 -16.62 7.04 -1.83
CA CYS A 115 -17.61 7.07 -2.90
C CYS A 115 -17.12 7.94 -4.07
N LEU A 116 -16.57 9.13 -3.76
CA LEU A 116 -16.13 10.11 -4.75
C LEU A 116 -14.98 9.59 -5.62
N ARG A 117 -14.03 8.81 -5.08
CA ARG A 117 -12.96 8.21 -5.90
C ARG A 117 -13.50 7.27 -6.99
N VAL A 118 -14.57 6.52 -6.71
CA VAL A 118 -15.23 5.64 -7.68
C VAL A 118 -15.95 6.45 -8.75
N ILE A 119 -16.61 7.54 -8.34
CA ILE A 119 -17.28 8.45 -9.27
C ILE A 119 -16.25 9.14 -10.17
N VAL A 120 -15.15 9.66 -9.59
CA VAL A 120 -14.03 10.26 -10.33
C VAL A 120 -13.44 9.26 -11.32
N SER A 121 -13.18 8.02 -10.91
CA SER A 121 -12.69 6.96 -11.80
C SER A 121 -13.60 6.78 -13.02
N PHE A 122 -14.91 6.71 -12.81
CA PHE A 122 -15.87 6.54 -13.90
C PHE A 122 -15.92 7.75 -14.83
N VAL A 123 -15.98 8.97 -14.28
CA VAL A 123 -16.04 10.18 -15.11
C VAL A 123 -14.71 10.39 -15.84
N ALA A 124 -13.56 10.13 -15.19
CA ALA A 124 -12.24 10.24 -15.81
C ALA A 124 -12.10 9.33 -17.02
N GLU A 125 -12.56 8.08 -16.94
CA GLU A 125 -12.55 7.14 -18.08
C GLU A 125 -13.36 7.66 -19.28
N ASN A 126 -14.51 8.29 -19.00
CA ASN A 126 -15.33 8.92 -20.04
C ASN A 126 -14.62 10.15 -20.62
N VAL A 127 -14.04 11.02 -19.78
CA VAL A 127 -13.29 12.19 -20.24
C VAL A 127 -12.09 11.79 -21.09
N MET A 128 -11.34 10.75 -20.69
CA MET A 128 -10.20 10.22 -21.45
C MET A 128 -10.61 9.70 -22.83
N SER A 129 -11.85 9.23 -22.99
CA SER A 129 -12.37 8.74 -24.27
C SER A 129 -12.79 9.87 -25.22
N PHE A 130 -13.22 11.03 -24.71
CA PHE A 130 -13.79 12.11 -25.52
C PHE A 130 -12.91 13.35 -25.68
N TYR A 131 -12.02 13.65 -24.73
CA TYR A 131 -11.26 14.91 -24.67
C TYR A 131 -9.75 14.74 -24.89
N ASN A 132 -9.32 13.70 -25.61
CA ASN A 132 -7.90 13.35 -25.79
C ASN A 132 -7.12 13.36 -24.45
N GLY A 133 -7.77 12.95 -23.36
CA GLY A 133 -7.09 12.77 -22.08
C GLY A 133 -7.05 13.98 -21.13
N ARG A 134 -7.62 15.14 -21.49
CA ARG A 134 -7.34 16.37 -20.73
C ARG A 134 -8.46 16.74 -19.74
N TRP A 135 -8.20 16.47 -18.46
CA TRP A 135 -8.97 16.99 -17.33
C TRP A 135 -8.05 17.78 -16.39
N GLU A 136 -7.66 18.98 -16.83
CA GLU A 136 -6.69 19.83 -16.12
C GLU A 136 -7.12 20.12 -14.68
N GLU A 137 -8.41 20.40 -14.48
CA GLU A 137 -8.96 20.74 -13.16
C GLU A 137 -8.83 19.58 -12.16
N LEU A 138 -8.93 18.33 -12.63
CA LEU A 138 -8.74 17.15 -11.79
C LEU A 138 -7.27 16.93 -11.47
N SER A 139 -6.38 17.16 -12.43
CA SER A 139 -4.93 17.06 -12.22
C SER A 139 -4.45 18.08 -11.19
N GLU A 140 -4.94 19.32 -11.27
CA GLU A 140 -4.68 20.38 -10.28
C GLU A 140 -5.23 20.02 -8.90
N TYR A 141 -6.43 19.46 -8.83
CA TYR A 141 -7.00 19.00 -7.56
C TYR A 141 -6.18 17.85 -6.94
N ILE A 142 -5.69 16.90 -7.74
CA ILE A 142 -4.82 15.83 -7.23
C ILE A 142 -3.50 16.42 -6.74
N LEU A 143 -2.88 17.34 -7.47
CA LEU A 143 -1.67 18.04 -7.01
C LEU A 143 -1.90 18.77 -5.69
N LEU A 144 -3.05 19.45 -5.54
CA LEU A 144 -3.45 20.08 -4.28
C LEU A 144 -3.51 19.06 -3.15
N LEU A 145 -4.15 17.90 -3.39
CA LEU A 145 -4.20 16.81 -2.40
C LEU A 145 -2.82 16.27 -2.07
N VAL A 146 -1.94 16.07 -3.05
CA VAL A 146 -0.57 15.58 -2.78
C VAL A 146 0.15 16.51 -1.78
N ASN A 147 -0.09 17.82 -1.85
CA ASN A 147 0.54 18.77 -0.95
C ASN A 147 -0.12 18.85 0.45
N GLN A 148 -1.41 18.53 0.57
CA GLN A 148 -2.19 18.75 1.80
C GLN A 148 -2.56 17.47 2.55
N ASP A 149 -2.87 16.41 1.80
CA ASP A 149 -3.31 15.10 2.28
C ASP A 149 -2.86 14.00 1.29
N PRO A 150 -1.56 13.62 1.34
CA PRO A 150 -0.98 12.68 0.37
C PRO A 150 -1.68 11.32 0.35
N ILE A 151 -2.11 10.81 1.51
CA ILE A 151 -2.77 9.49 1.61
C ILE A 151 -4.10 9.51 0.85
N ARG A 152 -4.84 10.62 0.93
CA ARG A 152 -6.04 10.80 0.13
C ARG A 152 -5.72 10.92 -1.35
N ALA A 153 -4.64 11.61 -1.72
CA ALA A 153 -4.17 11.68 -3.10
C ALA A 153 -3.88 10.28 -3.67
N PHE A 154 -3.18 9.42 -2.92
CA PHE A 154 -2.93 8.02 -3.29
C PHE A 154 -4.23 7.29 -3.59
N SER A 155 -5.23 7.45 -2.73
CA SER A 155 -6.53 6.80 -2.88
C SER A 155 -7.29 7.20 -4.15
N TYR A 156 -7.15 8.45 -4.61
CA TYR A 156 -7.70 8.90 -5.89
C TYR A 156 -6.87 8.37 -7.05
N PHE A 157 -5.54 8.51 -6.97
CA PHE A 157 -4.62 8.09 -8.02
C PHE A 157 -4.79 6.61 -8.37
N ILE A 158 -4.89 5.74 -7.37
CA ILE A 158 -5.10 4.29 -7.55
C ILE A 158 -6.36 4.00 -8.38
N GLU A 159 -7.48 4.66 -8.09
CA GLU A 159 -8.76 4.39 -8.74
C GLU A 159 -8.88 4.97 -10.17
N LEU A 160 -7.99 5.88 -10.58
CA LEU A 160 -8.02 6.44 -11.93
C LEU A 160 -7.78 5.35 -12.99
N PRO A 161 -8.42 5.43 -14.17
CA PRO A 161 -8.07 4.57 -15.31
C PRO A 161 -6.62 4.86 -15.76
N LEU A 162 -6.02 4.03 -16.63
CA LEU A 162 -4.72 4.38 -17.21
C LEU A 162 -4.77 5.77 -17.86
N LEU A 163 -3.86 6.65 -17.47
CA LEU A 163 -3.92 8.07 -17.78
C LEU A 163 -2.93 8.43 -18.89
N TYR A 164 -3.21 9.56 -19.57
CA TYR A 164 -2.25 10.12 -20.51
C TYR A 164 -1.10 10.80 -19.78
N GLU A 165 0.09 10.73 -20.37
CA GLU A 165 1.35 11.22 -19.78
C GLU A 165 1.24 12.70 -19.35
N ASP A 166 0.69 13.57 -20.22
CA ASP A 166 0.44 15.00 -19.92
C ASP A 166 -0.39 15.24 -18.65
N PHE A 167 -1.38 14.37 -18.37
CA PHE A 167 -2.25 14.52 -17.20
C PHE A 167 -1.50 14.19 -15.91
N ILE A 168 -0.72 13.11 -15.91
CA ILE A 168 0.00 12.64 -14.72
C ILE A 168 1.22 13.51 -14.44
N ASN A 169 1.96 13.93 -15.48
CA ASN A 169 3.22 14.67 -15.36
C ASN A 169 3.11 15.93 -14.47
N ARG A 170 1.92 16.52 -14.37
CA ARG A 170 1.68 17.69 -13.50
C ARG A 170 1.85 17.40 -12.00
N PHE A 171 1.60 16.17 -11.55
CA PHE A 171 1.67 15.81 -10.13
C PHE A 171 2.56 14.60 -9.86
N LEU A 172 3.05 13.89 -10.88
CA LEU A 172 3.77 12.62 -10.75
C LEU A 172 5.00 12.72 -9.84
N GLU A 173 5.86 13.71 -10.07
CA GLU A 173 7.09 13.89 -9.30
C GLU A 173 6.78 14.09 -7.82
N LYS A 174 5.85 15.01 -7.52
CA LYS A 174 5.44 15.29 -6.15
C LYS A 174 4.75 14.08 -5.49
N LEU A 175 3.90 13.38 -6.24
CA LEU A 175 3.24 12.15 -5.78
C LEU A 175 4.29 11.09 -5.43
N ARG A 176 5.31 10.92 -6.28
CA ARG A 176 6.42 9.97 -6.07
C ARG A 176 7.16 10.27 -4.77
N GLU A 177 7.52 11.54 -4.54
CA GLU A 177 8.18 11.96 -3.29
C GLU A 177 7.37 11.57 -2.05
N GLU A 178 6.07 11.87 -2.05
CA GLU A 178 5.21 11.54 -0.90
C GLU A 178 4.99 10.02 -0.75
N VAL A 179 4.88 9.28 -1.86
CA VAL A 179 4.82 7.81 -1.84
C VAL A 179 6.07 7.24 -1.20
N TYR A 180 7.25 7.75 -1.54
CA TYR A 180 8.53 7.27 -0.99
C TYR A 180 8.69 7.62 0.47
N LYS A 181 8.24 8.79 0.92
CA LYS A 181 8.23 9.14 2.36
C LYS A 181 7.43 8.13 3.19
N VAL A 182 6.33 7.60 2.65
CA VAL A 182 5.51 6.60 3.33
C VAL A 182 6.14 5.20 3.23
N LEU A 183 6.64 4.83 2.06
CA LEU A 183 7.22 3.50 1.84
C LEU A 183 8.53 3.29 2.62
N LEU A 184 9.41 4.29 2.66
CA LEU A 184 10.76 4.18 3.24
C LEU A 184 10.80 4.43 4.75
N HIS A 185 9.65 4.61 5.38
CA HIS A 185 9.51 4.77 6.84
C HIS A 185 8.27 4.02 7.33
N PRO A 186 8.16 2.70 7.11
CA PRO A 186 6.97 1.93 7.46
C PRO A 186 6.63 2.01 8.96
N GLU A 187 7.62 2.17 9.84
CA GLU A 187 7.48 2.31 11.30
C GLU A 187 6.77 3.58 11.75
N LYS A 188 6.81 4.64 10.92
CA LYS A 188 6.15 5.93 11.19
C LYS A 188 4.73 5.99 10.65
N ASN A 189 4.31 4.97 9.91
CA ASN A 189 3.09 4.99 9.12
C ASN A 189 2.14 3.86 9.52
N LYS A 190 0.85 4.10 9.32
CA LYS A 190 -0.16 3.05 9.49
C LYS A 190 -0.12 2.11 8.30
N GLU A 191 -0.45 0.84 8.53
CA GLU A 191 -0.59 -0.20 7.50
C GLU A 191 -1.38 0.30 6.27
N GLU A 192 -2.55 0.90 6.48
CA GLU A 192 -3.40 1.41 5.40
C GLU A 192 -2.67 2.44 4.51
N ALA A 193 -1.87 3.34 5.10
CA ALA A 193 -1.11 4.33 4.36
C ALA A 193 -0.01 3.69 3.52
N TRP A 194 0.70 2.71 4.10
CA TRP A 194 1.76 1.98 3.40
C TRP A 194 1.22 1.14 2.25
N VAL A 195 0.08 0.45 2.43
CA VAL A 195 -0.58 -0.34 1.36
C VAL A 195 -1.01 0.56 0.20
N LEU A 196 -1.54 1.75 0.49
CA LEU A 196 -1.88 2.73 -0.54
C LEU A 196 -0.63 3.26 -1.25
N ALA A 197 0.46 3.52 -0.53
CA ALA A 197 1.72 3.97 -1.11
C ALA A 197 2.34 2.88 -2.02
N LEU A 198 2.36 1.61 -1.58
CA LEU A 198 2.82 0.47 -2.39
C LEU A 198 2.03 0.35 -3.68
N THR A 199 0.70 0.39 -3.57
CA THR A 199 -0.19 0.27 -4.75
C THR A 199 0.01 1.44 -5.70
N SER A 200 0.17 2.65 -5.16
CA SER A 200 0.47 3.84 -5.97
C SER A 200 1.82 3.73 -6.68
N ALA A 201 2.86 3.22 -6.01
CA ALA A 201 4.17 2.99 -6.61
C ALA A 201 4.09 2.02 -7.79
N VAL A 202 3.41 0.88 -7.60
CA VAL A 202 3.24 -0.11 -8.67
C VAL A 202 2.43 0.46 -9.83
N LYS A 203 1.34 1.21 -9.56
CA LYS A 203 0.59 1.91 -10.62
C LYS A 203 1.46 2.92 -11.37
N MET A 204 2.27 3.74 -10.67
CA MET A 204 3.19 4.67 -11.33
C MET A 204 4.14 3.93 -12.29
N GLY A 205 4.69 2.78 -11.88
CA GLY A 205 5.57 2.00 -12.75
C GLY A 205 4.87 1.39 -13.98
N ILE A 206 3.55 1.12 -13.88
CA ILE A 206 2.72 0.73 -15.02
C ILE A 206 2.50 1.92 -15.98
N GLU A 207 2.22 3.10 -15.43
CA GLU A 207 1.87 4.31 -16.22
C GLU A 207 3.08 4.94 -16.92
N VAL A 208 4.23 5.00 -16.24
CA VAL A 208 5.41 5.74 -16.73
C VAL A 208 6.09 5.01 -17.88
N SER A 209 6.38 5.72 -18.97
CA SER A 209 7.10 5.15 -20.12
C SER A 209 8.61 5.02 -19.88
N ASP A 210 9.19 5.90 -19.07
CA ASP A 210 10.62 5.94 -18.76
C ASP A 210 11.11 4.69 -18.02
N SER A 211 12.10 4.03 -18.61
CA SER A 211 12.74 2.84 -18.04
C SER A 211 13.58 3.14 -16.80
N VAL A 212 14.17 4.34 -16.68
CA VAL A 212 14.98 4.74 -15.53
C VAL A 212 14.06 4.89 -14.31
N MET A 213 13.00 5.68 -14.45
CA MET A 213 12.02 5.86 -13.38
C MET A 213 11.34 4.54 -12.98
N ARG A 214 11.03 3.63 -13.92
CA ARG A 214 10.53 2.28 -13.56
C ARG A 214 11.49 1.50 -12.68
N ARG A 215 12.80 1.55 -12.96
CA ARG A 215 13.81 0.88 -12.14
C ARG A 215 13.92 1.51 -10.76
N GLU A 216 13.90 2.83 -10.67
CA GLU A 216 13.90 3.57 -9.40
C GLU A 216 12.69 3.21 -8.52
N ILE A 217 11.48 3.19 -9.12
CA ILE A 217 10.26 2.76 -8.44
C ILE A 217 10.41 1.34 -7.89
N LEU A 218 10.85 0.41 -8.72
CA LEU A 218 11.04 -0.97 -8.30
C LEU A 218 12.08 -1.07 -7.18
N HIS A 219 13.21 -0.36 -7.28
CA HIS A 219 14.23 -0.31 -6.24
C HIS A 219 13.68 0.18 -4.89
N ASN A 220 12.96 1.30 -4.87
CA ASN A 220 12.40 1.85 -3.63
C ASN A 220 11.33 0.96 -3.01
N VAL A 221 10.49 0.33 -3.84
CA VAL A 221 9.50 -0.67 -3.39
C VAL A 221 10.20 -1.87 -2.76
N MET A 222 11.28 -2.35 -3.38
CA MET A 222 12.06 -3.47 -2.85
C MET A 222 12.75 -3.11 -1.53
N LYS A 223 13.37 -1.93 -1.44
CA LYS A 223 13.98 -1.41 -0.21
C LYS A 223 12.96 -1.37 0.92
N SER A 224 11.78 -0.81 0.66
CA SER A 224 10.67 -0.76 1.62
C SER A 224 10.22 -2.15 2.07
N ALA A 225 10.09 -3.10 1.14
CA ALA A 225 9.69 -4.46 1.45
C ALA A 225 10.73 -5.16 2.36
N PHE A 226 12.03 -4.99 2.09
CA PHE A 226 13.11 -5.50 2.95
C PHE A 226 13.08 -4.87 4.35
N GLU A 227 12.84 -3.57 4.45
CA GLU A 227 12.74 -2.88 5.73
C GLU A 227 11.54 -3.37 6.56
N VAL A 228 10.38 -3.56 5.93
CA VAL A 228 9.21 -4.19 6.57
C VAL A 228 9.53 -5.58 7.11
N MET A 229 10.27 -6.41 6.37
CA MET A 229 10.74 -7.70 6.86
C MET A 229 11.67 -7.55 8.06
N TRP A 230 12.66 -6.66 7.94
CA TRP A 230 13.67 -6.42 8.96
C TRP A 230 13.09 -5.95 10.29
N LEU A 231 11.99 -5.21 10.23
CA LEU A 231 11.24 -4.72 11.38
C LEU A 231 10.22 -5.76 11.92
N GLY A 232 10.15 -6.96 11.33
CA GLY A 232 9.23 -8.02 11.76
C GLY A 232 7.76 -7.74 11.43
N MET A 233 7.49 -6.84 10.47
CA MET A 233 6.14 -6.38 10.11
C MET A 233 5.57 -7.06 8.85
N GLU A 234 6.17 -8.17 8.40
CA GLU A 234 5.83 -8.88 7.15
C GLU A 234 4.32 -9.13 7.01
N ARG A 235 3.69 -9.70 8.05
CA ARG A 235 2.28 -10.10 7.99
C ARG A 235 1.33 -8.91 7.90
N GLU A 236 1.62 -7.86 8.63
CA GLU A 236 0.75 -6.68 8.70
C GLU A 236 0.89 -5.84 7.43
N PHE A 237 2.10 -5.65 6.93
CA PHE A 237 2.36 -4.73 5.81
C PHE A 237 2.53 -5.48 4.50
N ALA A 238 3.56 -6.33 4.37
CA ALA A 238 3.93 -6.93 3.09
C ALA A 238 2.84 -7.89 2.57
N ILE A 239 2.35 -8.83 3.40
CA ILE A 239 1.31 -9.79 2.98
C ILE A 239 0.00 -9.08 2.65
N ARG A 240 -0.48 -8.19 3.52
CA ARG A 240 -1.73 -7.43 3.26
C ARG A 240 -1.60 -6.52 2.04
N GLY A 241 -0.46 -5.86 1.88
CA GLY A 241 -0.16 -5.03 0.73
C GLY A 241 -0.20 -5.82 -0.56
N LEU A 242 0.43 -7.00 -0.61
CA LEU A 242 0.39 -7.89 -1.77
C LEU A 242 -1.01 -8.41 -2.06
N GLN A 243 -1.79 -8.78 -1.04
CA GLN A 243 -3.18 -9.22 -1.21
C GLN A 243 -4.10 -8.11 -1.73
N TYR A 244 -3.89 -6.87 -1.29
CA TYR A 244 -4.61 -5.71 -1.80
C TYR A 244 -4.20 -5.45 -3.26
N LEU A 245 -2.90 -5.47 -3.53
CA LEU A 245 -2.33 -5.22 -4.85
C LEU A 245 -2.79 -6.27 -5.88
N ASP A 246 -2.84 -7.55 -5.51
CA ASP A 246 -3.36 -8.63 -6.37
C ASP A 246 -4.80 -8.34 -6.83
N LYS A 247 -5.70 -8.01 -5.89
CA LYS A 247 -7.08 -7.63 -6.19
C LYS A 247 -7.16 -6.39 -7.08
N TYR A 248 -6.32 -5.40 -6.80
CA TYR A 248 -6.24 -4.17 -7.57
C TYR A 248 -5.79 -4.45 -9.02
N LEU A 249 -4.67 -5.16 -9.20
CA LEU A 249 -4.11 -5.49 -10.50
C LEU A 249 -5.06 -6.36 -11.33
N ALA A 250 -5.75 -7.32 -10.70
CA ALA A 250 -6.76 -8.14 -11.37
C ALA A 250 -7.97 -7.33 -11.86
N LYS A 251 -8.37 -6.29 -11.11
CA LYS A 251 -9.40 -5.33 -11.54
C LYS A 251 -8.89 -4.45 -12.68
N GLU A 252 -7.68 -3.90 -12.55
CA GLU A 252 -7.09 -2.99 -13.53
C GLU A 252 -6.84 -3.69 -14.88
N ALA A 253 -6.30 -4.91 -14.87
CA ALA A 253 -6.05 -5.69 -16.08
C ALA A 253 -7.32 -6.06 -16.86
N LYS A 254 -8.47 -6.19 -16.18
CA LYS A 254 -9.77 -6.39 -16.85
C LYS A 254 -10.25 -5.13 -17.56
N LEU A 255 -9.94 -3.96 -16.99
CA LEU A 255 -10.38 -2.66 -17.51
C LEU A 255 -9.43 -2.12 -18.58
N CYS A 256 -8.14 -2.42 -18.47
CA CYS A 256 -7.09 -1.81 -19.26
C CYS A 256 -6.31 -2.87 -20.06
N LYS A 257 -6.06 -2.60 -21.35
CA LYS A 257 -5.25 -3.47 -22.19
C LYS A 257 -3.76 -3.17 -21.99
N TRP A 258 -3.13 -3.81 -21.01
CA TRP A 258 -1.69 -3.61 -20.74
C TRP A 258 -0.81 -3.92 -21.96
N SER A 259 0.28 -3.17 -22.09
CA SER A 259 1.35 -3.43 -23.07
C SER A 259 2.32 -4.48 -22.54
N SER A 260 3.14 -5.06 -23.44
CA SER A 260 4.20 -5.99 -23.04
C SER A 260 5.18 -5.36 -22.04
N LYS A 261 5.45 -4.05 -22.14
CA LYS A 261 6.28 -3.31 -21.17
C LYS A 261 5.65 -3.25 -19.78
N GLN A 262 4.34 -2.99 -19.71
CA GLN A 262 3.59 -2.96 -18.45
C GLN A 262 3.53 -4.33 -17.80
N CYS A 263 3.21 -5.37 -18.58
CA CYS A 263 3.25 -6.75 -18.11
C CYS A 263 4.66 -7.13 -17.62
N GLY A 264 5.71 -6.72 -18.35
CA GLY A 264 7.10 -6.95 -17.98
C GLY A 264 7.48 -6.29 -16.64
N PHE A 265 7.05 -5.04 -16.42
CA PHE A 265 7.27 -4.33 -15.14
C PHE A 265 6.60 -5.07 -13.96
N VAL A 266 5.33 -5.44 -14.08
CA VAL A 266 4.60 -6.14 -13.01
C VAL A 266 5.20 -7.52 -12.74
N ALA A 267 5.63 -8.24 -13.78
CA ALA A 267 6.30 -9.52 -13.62
C ALA A 267 7.65 -9.37 -12.90
N ALA A 268 8.43 -8.33 -13.21
CA ALA A 268 9.68 -8.03 -12.55
C ALA A 268 9.48 -7.68 -11.06
N PHE A 269 8.46 -6.86 -10.77
CA PHE A 269 8.04 -6.58 -9.39
C PHE A 269 7.70 -7.86 -8.62
N ALA A 270 6.82 -8.70 -9.19
CA ALA A 270 6.39 -9.93 -8.54
C ALA A 270 7.55 -10.91 -8.32
N TYR A 271 8.47 -11.02 -9.27
CA TYR A 271 9.66 -11.84 -9.10
C TYR A 271 10.58 -11.31 -7.99
N ALA A 272 10.82 -10.00 -7.98
CA ALA A 272 11.69 -9.37 -6.99
C ALA A 272 11.17 -9.56 -5.57
N ILE A 273 9.89 -9.24 -5.33
CA ILE A 273 9.29 -9.30 -4.00
C ILE A 273 9.10 -10.73 -3.48
N ALA A 274 9.03 -11.72 -4.37
CA ALA A 274 9.03 -13.13 -3.98
C ALA A 274 10.35 -13.59 -3.30
N GLY A 275 11.44 -12.84 -3.48
CA GLY A 275 12.74 -13.11 -2.87
C GLY A 275 12.95 -12.46 -1.50
N VAL A 276 11.97 -11.71 -0.98
CA VAL A 276 12.09 -10.92 0.25
C VAL A 276 11.80 -11.74 1.51
N GLY A 277 10.88 -12.68 1.44
CA GLY A 277 10.49 -13.56 2.55
C GLY A 277 9.81 -14.83 2.06
N THR A 278 9.64 -15.82 2.94
CA THR A 278 8.96 -17.07 2.58
C THR A 278 7.48 -16.82 2.30
N SER A 279 6.76 -16.08 3.15
CA SER A 279 5.31 -15.84 3.01
C SER A 279 4.97 -14.84 1.89
N THR A 280 5.87 -13.92 1.57
CA THR A 280 5.72 -13.01 0.43
C THR A 280 5.80 -13.76 -0.91
N LYS A 281 6.50 -14.89 -0.96
CA LYS A 281 6.63 -15.73 -2.17
C LYS A 281 5.28 -16.24 -2.67
N GLU A 282 4.41 -16.73 -1.80
CA GLU A 282 3.11 -17.26 -2.23
C GLU A 282 2.20 -16.18 -2.81
N GLU A 283 2.15 -15.00 -2.16
CA GLU A 283 1.33 -13.89 -2.63
C GLU A 283 1.89 -13.28 -3.92
N ALA A 284 3.21 -13.11 -4.01
CA ALA A 284 3.88 -12.62 -5.21
C ALA A 284 3.68 -13.56 -6.41
N LYS A 285 3.67 -14.88 -6.16
CA LYS A 285 3.40 -15.89 -7.20
C LYS A 285 2.02 -15.72 -7.82
N LYS A 286 0.99 -15.31 -7.07
CA LYS A 286 -0.36 -15.06 -7.63
C LYS A 286 -0.32 -13.93 -8.66
N ILE A 287 0.34 -12.83 -8.31
CA ILE A 287 0.54 -11.67 -9.21
C ILE A 287 1.34 -12.08 -10.45
N PHE A 288 2.42 -12.85 -10.25
CA PHE A 288 3.26 -13.32 -11.35
C PHE A 288 2.49 -14.22 -12.32
N VAL A 289 1.71 -15.18 -11.83
CA VAL A 289 0.88 -16.06 -12.65
C VAL A 289 -0.20 -15.27 -13.39
N MET A 290 -0.85 -14.31 -12.73
CA MET A 290 -1.86 -13.46 -13.35
C MET A 290 -1.30 -12.71 -14.56
N VAL A 291 -0.12 -12.10 -14.44
CA VAL A 291 0.46 -11.29 -15.53
C VAL A 291 1.06 -12.14 -16.66
N THR A 292 1.66 -13.29 -16.34
CA THR A 292 2.26 -14.18 -17.35
C THR A 292 1.23 -14.92 -18.20
N ASN A 293 0.01 -15.11 -17.68
CA ASN A 293 -1.12 -15.66 -18.43
C ASN A 293 -1.79 -14.65 -19.38
N MET A 294 -1.35 -13.39 -19.42
CA MET A 294 -1.91 -12.39 -20.34
C MET A 294 -1.33 -12.56 -21.75
N ASP A 295 -2.17 -12.50 -22.79
CA ASP A 295 -1.78 -12.68 -24.19
C ASP A 295 -0.63 -11.78 -24.67
N LYS A 296 -0.47 -10.62 -24.04
CA LYS A 296 0.53 -9.61 -24.40
C LYS A 296 1.83 -9.71 -23.58
N TYR A 297 1.90 -10.65 -22.64
CA TYR A 297 3.13 -10.88 -21.91
C TYR A 297 4.19 -11.41 -22.87
N VAL A 298 5.30 -10.67 -22.95
CA VAL A 298 6.51 -11.11 -23.64
C VAL A 298 7.61 -11.04 -22.61
N LEU A 299 8.31 -12.14 -22.40
CA LEU A 299 9.49 -12.16 -21.55
C LEU A 299 10.47 -11.10 -22.06
N ASN A 300 10.61 -10.02 -21.31
CA ASN A 300 11.45 -8.91 -21.71
C ASN A 300 12.78 -8.96 -20.95
N PRO A 301 13.89 -9.28 -21.62
CA PRO A 301 15.20 -9.31 -20.98
C PRO A 301 15.66 -7.95 -20.46
N ALA A 302 15.09 -6.83 -20.91
CA ALA A 302 15.39 -5.50 -20.33
C ALA A 302 14.89 -5.32 -18.89
N PHE A 303 13.97 -6.19 -18.45
CA PHE A 303 13.54 -6.30 -17.06
C PHE A 303 14.06 -7.58 -16.39
N LYS A 304 14.96 -8.33 -17.05
CA LYS A 304 15.69 -9.39 -16.34
C LYS A 304 16.41 -8.71 -15.20
N LEU A 305 16.08 -9.15 -13.99
CA LEU A 305 16.79 -8.81 -12.78
C LEU A 305 18.16 -9.51 -12.77
N GLU A 306 18.92 -9.45 -13.86
CA GLU A 306 20.32 -9.88 -13.85
C GLU A 306 21.08 -9.02 -12.84
N HIS A 307 20.64 -7.78 -12.55
CA HIS A 307 21.23 -6.87 -11.57
C HIS A 307 20.18 -6.16 -10.69
N PHE A 308 19.29 -6.91 -10.01
CA PHE A 308 18.82 -6.47 -8.68
C PHE A 308 19.66 -7.17 -7.62
N ARG A 309 20.99 -7.05 -7.74
CA ARG A 309 21.70 -6.59 -6.56
C ARG A 309 21.24 -5.16 -6.45
N VAL A 310 20.50 -4.82 -5.39
CA VAL A 310 20.48 -3.43 -4.93
C VAL A 310 21.94 -3.02 -4.98
N ASP A 311 22.33 -2.09 -5.87
CA ASP A 311 23.65 -1.49 -5.81
C ASP A 311 23.63 -0.72 -4.49
N ASN A 312 24.10 -1.43 -3.47
CA ASN A 312 23.95 -1.15 -2.05
C ASN A 312 24.77 0.09 -1.62
N GLN A 313 25.50 0.70 -2.55
CA GLN A 313 26.35 1.87 -2.32
C GLN A 313 25.55 3.13 -1.94
N ASP A 314 24.30 3.28 -2.38
CA ASP A 314 23.54 4.53 -2.18
C ASP A 314 22.65 4.53 -0.92
N LEU A 315 22.73 3.48 -0.10
CA LEU A 315 21.79 3.26 1.01
C LEU A 315 22.41 3.14 2.40
N GLY A 316 23.75 3.09 2.54
CA GLY A 316 24.37 2.63 3.79
C GLY A 316 24.01 1.18 4.18
N VAL A 317 23.21 0.51 3.36
CA VAL A 317 22.79 -0.89 3.50
C VAL A 317 23.91 -1.84 3.08
N ASP A 318 24.87 -1.42 2.25
CA ASP A 318 26.15 -2.15 2.12
C ASP A 318 26.86 -2.21 3.47
N SER A 319 27.00 -1.08 4.19
CA SER A 319 27.65 -1.09 5.50
C SER A 319 26.92 -2.00 6.49
N ASP A 320 25.60 -1.93 6.59
CA ASP A 320 24.84 -2.76 7.54
C ASP A 320 24.89 -4.26 7.20
N ARG A 321 24.81 -4.58 5.90
CA ARG A 321 24.80 -5.96 5.40
C ARG A 321 26.19 -6.57 5.35
N GLU A 322 27.19 -5.80 4.95
CA GLU A 322 28.61 -6.14 5.09
C GLU A 322 28.93 -6.34 6.55
N LEU A 323 28.51 -5.45 7.46
CA LEU A 323 28.71 -5.60 8.89
C LEU A 323 28.02 -6.86 9.44
N TYR A 324 26.78 -7.15 9.02
CA TYR A 324 26.11 -8.40 9.37
C TYR A 324 26.84 -9.63 8.81
N TYR A 325 27.34 -9.58 7.57
CA TYR A 325 28.14 -10.68 6.98
C TYR A 325 29.53 -10.82 7.61
N MET A 326 30.14 -9.71 8.05
CA MET A 326 31.37 -9.71 8.83
C MET A 326 31.11 -10.41 10.17
N PHE A 327 30.05 -10.04 10.88
CA PHE A 327 29.65 -10.74 12.10
C PHE A 327 29.22 -12.19 11.87
N ARG A 328 28.81 -12.56 10.66
CA ARG A 328 28.56 -13.97 10.30
C ARG A 328 29.84 -14.80 10.25
N GLN A 329 30.98 -14.18 9.97
CA GLN A 329 32.29 -14.83 9.99
C GLN A 329 32.93 -14.79 11.39
N CYS A 330 32.43 -13.93 12.27
CA CYS A 330 32.86 -13.84 13.66
C CYS A 330 32.24 -14.94 14.53
N THR A 331 32.94 -15.28 15.60
CA THR A 331 32.42 -16.15 16.64
C THR A 331 31.35 -15.41 17.47
N PRO A 332 30.34 -16.10 18.05
CA PRO A 332 29.41 -15.51 19.01
C PRO A 332 30.06 -14.57 20.03
N MET A 333 31.23 -14.94 20.56
CA MET A 333 31.97 -14.13 21.52
C MET A 333 32.52 -12.83 20.92
N GLU A 334 33.06 -12.88 19.69
CA GLU A 334 33.54 -11.69 18.97
C GLU A 334 32.39 -10.72 18.67
N VAL A 335 31.22 -11.23 18.29
CA VAL A 335 30.03 -10.43 18.03
C VAL A 335 29.52 -9.74 19.30
N LEU A 336 29.44 -10.47 20.42
CA LEU A 336 29.03 -9.90 21.70
C LEU A 336 30.06 -8.88 22.22
N SER A 337 31.34 -9.14 22.02
CA SER A 337 32.41 -8.22 22.38
C SER A 337 32.30 -6.90 21.61
N PHE A 338 31.96 -6.95 20.31
CA PHE A 338 31.67 -5.75 19.53
C PHE A 338 30.47 -4.98 20.08
N PHE A 339 29.38 -5.69 20.40
CA PHE A 339 28.17 -5.08 20.96
C PHE A 339 28.42 -4.33 22.28
N ALA A 340 29.37 -4.82 23.10
CA ALA A 340 29.73 -4.27 24.39
C ALA A 340 30.69 -3.07 24.33
N ILE A 341 31.18 -2.67 23.14
CA ILE A 341 32.14 -1.55 23.00
C ILE A 341 31.43 -0.21 23.33
N PRO A 342 31.88 0.53 24.36
CA PRO A 342 31.31 1.84 24.70
C PRO A 342 31.49 2.84 23.55
N GLY A 343 30.42 3.56 23.19
CA GLY A 343 30.45 4.59 22.16
C GLY A 343 30.29 4.10 20.71
N SER A 344 30.07 2.80 20.49
CA SER A 344 29.62 2.28 19.20
C SER A 344 28.20 2.77 18.88
N ASP A 345 27.93 3.04 17.60
CA ASP A 345 26.62 3.55 17.19
C ASP A 345 25.52 2.49 17.40
N TYR A 346 24.33 2.94 17.80
CA TYR A 346 23.23 2.03 18.12
C TYR A 346 22.83 1.12 16.94
N ARG A 347 23.10 1.53 15.70
CA ARG A 347 22.74 0.76 14.52
C ARG A 347 23.68 -0.45 14.34
N SER A 348 24.99 -0.25 14.44
CA SER A 348 25.98 -1.33 14.43
C SER A 348 25.78 -2.30 15.60
N ARG A 349 25.44 -1.77 16.78
CA ARG A 349 25.12 -2.60 17.96
C ARG A 349 23.86 -3.44 17.75
N GLU A 350 22.81 -2.86 17.17
CA GLU A 350 21.59 -3.59 16.81
C GLU A 350 21.90 -4.75 15.84
N ILE A 351 22.76 -4.53 14.85
CA ILE A 351 23.15 -5.54 13.86
C ILE A 351 23.96 -6.67 14.51
N ALA A 352 24.90 -6.33 15.40
CA ALA A 352 25.68 -7.31 16.16
C ALA A 352 24.77 -8.20 17.02
N ILE A 353 23.89 -7.60 17.83
CA ILE A 353 23.05 -8.38 18.75
C ILE A 353 22.01 -9.22 18.02
N LYS A 354 21.47 -8.76 16.87
CA LYS A 354 20.62 -9.57 15.99
C LYS A 354 21.36 -10.76 15.43
N ARG A 355 22.59 -10.55 14.93
CA ARG A 355 23.38 -11.66 14.39
C ARG A 355 23.69 -12.70 15.46
N LEU A 356 24.02 -12.27 16.67
CA LEU A 356 24.25 -13.17 17.80
C LEU A 356 22.99 -13.98 18.15
N HIS A 357 21.83 -13.33 18.19
CA HIS A 357 20.54 -14.00 18.37
C HIS A 357 20.30 -15.07 17.29
N ASP A 358 20.54 -14.75 16.02
CA ASP A 358 20.36 -15.68 14.92
C ASP A 358 21.31 -16.89 15.02
N SER A 359 22.58 -16.67 15.41
CA SER A 359 23.53 -17.77 15.66
C SER A 359 23.03 -18.74 16.73
N LEU A 360 22.45 -18.22 17.82
CA LEU A 360 21.91 -19.03 18.90
C LEU A 360 20.64 -19.78 18.46
N CYS A 361 19.79 -19.18 17.62
CA CYS A 361 18.65 -19.86 17.02
C CYS A 361 19.08 -21.00 16.08
N ASP A 362 20.12 -20.78 15.27
CA ASP A 362 20.70 -21.80 14.39
C ASP A 362 21.26 -22.97 15.22
N HIS A 363 21.84 -22.70 16.38
CA HIS A 363 22.30 -23.70 17.35
C HIS A 363 21.16 -24.50 17.99
N THR A 364 20.17 -23.82 18.56
CA THR A 364 19.00 -24.50 19.15
C THR A 364 18.23 -25.33 18.11
N SER A 365 18.24 -24.94 16.83
CA SER A 365 17.62 -25.70 15.72
C SER A 365 18.53 -26.75 15.06
N SER A 366 19.72 -26.98 15.62
CA SER A 366 20.73 -27.93 15.10
C SER A 366 21.20 -27.66 13.66
N GLN A 367 21.09 -26.41 13.19
CA GLN A 367 21.59 -25.97 11.89
C GLN A 367 23.08 -25.56 11.94
N TRP A 368 23.56 -25.13 13.10
CA TRP A 368 24.96 -24.75 13.35
C TRP A 368 25.34 -25.01 14.80
N GLU A 369 26.42 -25.73 15.07
CA GLU A 369 26.82 -26.04 16.46
C GLU A 369 27.75 -24.96 17.02
N ILE A 370 27.41 -24.43 18.19
CA ILE A 370 28.25 -23.55 19.01
C ILE A 370 28.83 -24.38 20.15
N ASP A 371 30.14 -24.27 20.39
CA ASP A 371 30.80 -24.98 21.49
C ASP A 371 30.22 -24.52 22.84
N VAL A 372 29.97 -25.46 23.73
CA VAL A 372 29.53 -25.21 25.11
C VAL A 372 30.51 -24.28 25.84
N SER A 373 31.81 -24.40 25.56
CA SER A 373 32.82 -23.51 26.13
C SER A 373 32.64 -22.05 25.69
N GLU A 374 32.14 -21.83 24.47
CA GLU A 374 31.84 -20.51 23.92
C GLU A 374 30.54 -19.94 24.49
N ILE A 375 29.49 -20.76 24.62
CA ILE A 375 28.23 -20.36 25.27
C ILE A 375 28.50 -19.89 26.70
N ARG A 376 29.37 -20.59 27.44
CA ARG A 376 29.81 -20.18 28.79
C ARG A 376 30.56 -18.84 28.76
N GLY A 377 31.40 -18.63 27.74
CA GLY A 377 32.13 -17.38 27.53
C GLY A 377 31.26 -16.14 27.36
N LEU A 378 30.03 -16.30 26.84
CA LEU A 378 29.08 -15.19 26.65
C LEU A 378 28.50 -14.65 27.96
N GLN A 379 28.38 -15.50 28.98
CA GLN A 379 27.61 -15.19 30.20
C GLN A 379 28.06 -13.89 30.91
N PRO A 380 29.35 -13.65 31.20
CA PRO A 380 29.78 -12.46 31.95
C PRO A 380 29.55 -11.15 31.17
N LEU A 381 29.72 -11.19 29.84
CA LEU A 381 29.50 -10.04 28.97
C LEU A 381 28.02 -9.71 28.84
N LEU A 382 27.14 -10.72 28.79
CA LEU A 382 25.69 -10.49 28.75
C LEU A 382 25.19 -9.79 30.02
N ILE A 383 25.68 -10.18 31.19
CA ILE A 383 25.36 -9.49 32.45
C ILE A 383 25.86 -8.04 32.44
N THR A 384 27.04 -7.80 31.87
CA THR A 384 27.58 -6.45 31.73
C THR A 384 26.70 -5.59 30.81
N CYS A 385 26.29 -6.15 29.67
CA CYS A 385 25.41 -5.49 28.70
C CYS A 385 24.01 -5.19 29.28
N LEU A 386 23.47 -6.10 30.08
CA LEU A 386 22.17 -5.95 30.74
C LEU A 386 22.15 -4.83 31.80
N LYS A 387 23.31 -4.52 32.38
CA LYS A 387 23.49 -3.43 33.38
C LYS A 387 23.72 -2.06 32.73
N GLU A 388 23.81 -1.98 31.41
CA GLU A 388 24.02 -0.71 30.71
C GLU A 388 22.76 0.18 30.74
N GLU A 389 22.89 1.38 31.29
CA GLU A 389 21.80 2.36 31.33
C GLU A 389 21.63 3.07 29.97
N GLY A 390 20.38 3.26 29.55
CA GLY A 390 20.06 4.05 28.34
C GLY A 390 20.08 3.26 27.02
N LEU A 391 20.00 1.94 27.05
CA LEU A 391 19.82 1.12 25.86
C LEU A 391 18.44 1.35 25.19
N PRO A 392 18.39 1.53 23.85
CA PRO A 392 17.13 1.57 23.10
C PRO A 392 16.28 0.31 23.30
N GLU A 393 14.95 0.48 23.38
CA GLU A 393 14.00 -0.61 23.68
C GLU A 393 14.08 -1.79 22.70
N ASN A 394 14.28 -1.52 21.40
CA ASN A 394 14.44 -2.55 20.38
C ASN A 394 15.70 -3.40 20.60
N ILE A 395 16.82 -2.78 20.98
CA ILE A 395 18.08 -3.46 21.27
C ILE A 395 17.95 -4.28 22.56
N TYR A 396 17.37 -3.67 23.60
CA TYR A 396 17.15 -4.33 24.88
C TYR A 396 16.27 -5.57 24.75
N LYS A 397 15.23 -5.52 23.91
CA LYS A 397 14.37 -6.67 23.61
C LYS A 397 15.15 -7.83 22.99
N ILE A 398 16.02 -7.56 22.02
CA ILE A 398 16.82 -8.59 21.34
C ILE A 398 17.88 -9.15 22.29
N LEU A 399 18.51 -8.29 23.11
CA LEU A 399 19.44 -8.71 24.16
C LEU A 399 18.75 -9.67 25.14
N GLY A 400 17.50 -9.40 25.54
CA GLY A 400 16.71 -10.32 26.36
C GLY A 400 16.48 -11.68 25.71
N GLN A 401 16.27 -11.73 24.39
CA GLN A 401 16.13 -12.99 23.64
C GLN A 401 17.46 -13.76 23.59
N VAL A 402 18.59 -13.08 23.37
CA VAL A 402 19.93 -13.68 23.44
C VAL A 402 20.18 -14.31 24.81
N VAL A 403 19.88 -13.59 25.90
CA VAL A 403 20.02 -14.07 27.27
C VAL A 403 19.16 -15.31 27.52
N PHE A 404 17.93 -15.31 27.02
CA PHE A 404 17.04 -16.48 27.12
C PHE A 404 17.66 -17.72 26.46
N HIS A 405 18.18 -17.58 25.23
CA HIS A 405 18.80 -18.71 24.53
C HIS A 405 20.06 -19.22 25.25
N VAL A 406 20.95 -18.33 25.69
CA VAL A 406 22.16 -18.73 26.44
C VAL A 406 21.79 -19.41 27.75
N ALA A 407 20.78 -18.92 28.46
CA ALA A 407 20.28 -19.55 29.68
C ALA A 407 19.72 -20.95 29.41
N GLN A 408 18.90 -21.09 28.36
CA GLN A 408 18.33 -22.38 27.96
C GLN A 408 19.42 -23.42 27.65
N GLU A 409 20.44 -23.04 26.87
CA GLU A 409 21.55 -23.95 26.55
C GLU A 409 22.39 -24.28 27.80
N THR A 410 22.67 -23.29 28.66
CA THR A 410 23.42 -23.49 29.92
C THR A 410 22.70 -24.50 30.83
N PHE A 411 21.38 -24.37 30.99
CA PHE A 411 20.58 -25.29 31.82
C PHE A 411 20.46 -26.70 31.22
N ASN A 412 20.62 -26.85 29.90
CA ASN A 412 20.53 -28.14 29.23
C ASN A 412 21.85 -28.93 29.30
N TYR A 413 23.00 -28.26 29.28
CA TYR A 413 24.32 -28.92 29.27
C TYR A 413 25.01 -28.99 30.63
N GLU A 414 24.71 -28.08 31.55
CA GLU A 414 25.39 -27.99 32.85
C GLU A 414 24.46 -28.25 34.03
N LYS A 415 25.03 -28.80 35.11
CA LYS A 415 24.36 -28.88 36.43
C LYS A 415 24.47 -27.56 37.22
N ASP A 416 25.18 -26.57 36.69
CA ASP A 416 25.47 -25.31 37.36
C ASP A 416 24.54 -24.21 36.81
N PRO A 417 23.66 -23.61 37.64
CA PRO A 417 22.78 -22.55 37.19
C PRO A 417 23.59 -21.25 37.01
N TRP A 418 23.25 -20.45 36.01
CA TRP A 418 23.84 -19.15 35.74
C TRP A 418 23.50 -18.15 36.86
N PHE A 419 24.22 -18.21 37.99
CA PHE A 419 23.93 -17.46 39.23
C PHE A 419 23.94 -15.94 39.02
N ASP A 420 24.86 -15.42 38.20
CA ASP A 420 24.92 -13.98 37.91
C ASP A 420 23.64 -13.44 37.24
N LEU A 421 22.94 -14.28 36.47
CA LEU A 421 21.65 -13.91 35.86
C LEU A 421 20.54 -13.88 36.91
N TRP A 422 20.56 -14.80 37.88
CA TRP A 422 19.62 -14.76 39.01
C TRP A 422 19.82 -13.52 39.87
N ASP A 423 21.07 -13.14 40.15
CA ASP A 423 21.40 -11.92 40.90
C ASP A 423 21.06 -10.63 40.14
N TYR A 424 20.99 -10.67 38.81
CA TYR A 424 20.54 -9.53 38.00
C TYR A 424 19.01 -9.37 38.00
N ILE A 425 18.26 -10.48 38.01
CA ILE A 425 16.80 -10.48 37.95
C ILE A 425 16.16 -10.23 39.33
N GLY A 426 16.80 -10.74 40.39
CA GLY A 426 16.38 -10.55 41.78
C GLY A 426 16.71 -9.18 42.33
#